data_AF-A0A533SG05-F1
#
_entry.id   AF-A0A533SG05-F1
#
_cell.length_a   1.000
_cell.length_b   1.000
_cell.length_c   1.000
_cell.angle_alpha   90.00
_cell.angle_beta   90.00
_cell.angle_gamma   90.00
#
_symmetry.space_group_name_H-M   'P 1'
#
loop_
_entity.id
_entity.type
_entity.pdbx_description
1 polymer ?
#
loop_
_entity_poly.entity_id
_entity_poly.type
_entity_poly.pdbx_seq_one_letter_code
_entity_poly.pdbx_strand_id
1 'polypeptide(L)'
;MKTVNFPQPKRAYASNFEDGLWDIFLGIVLFAMFSDLLLCAIGISWGYIIPEPISHLSVSQVVLTALALVVFSAGKRLVTVPRMGVARFGPMRKARLWKVGIVFVITAIVGLLFAWEIVPSMGLPLPLVAWIMVSALGFGLAAYLFDFSRLYLYAALFAA
;
A
#
# COMPACT_ATOMS: atom_id res chain seq x y z
N MET A 1 0.70 3.98 -38.05
CA MET A 1 0.37 3.88 -36.62
C MET A 1 -0.96 4.59 -36.39
N LYS A 2 -2.07 3.86 -36.18
CA LYS A 2 -3.41 4.46 -35.99
C LYS A 2 -3.50 5.04 -34.57
N THR A 3 -3.64 6.35 -34.47
CA THR A 3 -3.98 7.03 -33.22
C THR A 3 -5.45 6.79 -32.92
N VAL A 4 -5.73 5.78 -32.09
CA VAL A 4 -7.08 5.54 -31.56
C VAL A 4 -7.36 6.65 -30.55
N ASN A 5 -8.22 7.60 -30.93
CA ASN A 5 -8.77 8.59 -30.01
C ASN A 5 -9.80 7.88 -29.11
N PHE A 6 -9.38 7.53 -27.89
CA PHE A 6 -10.29 6.99 -26.89
C PHE A 6 -11.26 8.08 -26.43
N PRO A 7 -12.58 7.86 -26.48
CA PRO A 7 -13.57 8.92 -26.29
C PRO A 7 -13.65 9.48 -24.86
N GLN A 8 -12.99 8.91 -23.85
CA GLN A 8 -12.93 9.53 -22.52
C GLN A 8 -11.62 9.17 -21.79
N PRO A 9 -10.65 10.11 -21.65
CA PRO A 9 -9.37 9.82 -21.02
C PRO A 9 -9.51 9.34 -19.56
N LYS A 10 -10.63 9.69 -18.88
CA LYS A 10 -10.93 9.29 -17.49
C LYS A 10 -11.08 7.77 -17.32
N ARG A 11 -11.78 7.08 -18.24
CA ARG A 11 -12.04 5.63 -18.13
C ARG A 11 -10.79 4.76 -18.37
N ALA A 12 -9.94 5.15 -19.31
CA ALA A 12 -8.66 4.45 -19.56
C ALA A 12 -7.66 4.57 -18.40
N TYR A 13 -7.83 5.57 -17.51
CA TYR A 13 -7.00 5.73 -16.32
C TYR A 13 -7.48 4.85 -15.17
N ALA A 14 -8.79 4.86 -14.90
CA ALA A 14 -9.40 3.99 -13.89
C ALA A 14 -9.14 2.50 -14.19
N SER A 15 -9.25 2.11 -15.46
CA SER A 15 -8.95 0.74 -15.92
C SER A 15 -7.54 0.27 -15.53
N ASN A 16 -6.55 1.16 -15.44
CA ASN A 16 -5.16 0.82 -15.11
C ASN A 16 -4.95 0.46 -13.62
N PHE A 17 -5.91 0.86 -12.78
CA PHE A 17 -5.95 0.58 -11.34
C PHE A 17 -6.98 -0.51 -11.01
N GLU A 18 -7.96 -0.76 -11.87
CA GLU A 18 -8.98 -1.81 -11.76
C GLU A 18 -8.52 -3.21 -12.20
N ASP A 19 -7.26 -3.39 -12.59
CA ASP A 19 -6.71 -4.68 -13.04
C ASP A 19 -6.63 -5.77 -11.94
N GLY A 20 -7.16 -5.51 -10.73
CA GLY A 20 -7.15 -6.43 -9.58
C GLY A 20 -5.77 -6.69 -8.98
N LEU A 21 -4.70 -6.20 -9.60
CA LEU A 21 -3.33 -6.40 -9.14
C LEU A 21 -3.06 -5.70 -7.79
N TRP A 22 -3.69 -4.54 -7.58
CA TRP A 22 -3.64 -3.85 -6.28
C TRP A 22 -4.33 -4.65 -5.18
N ASP A 23 -5.43 -5.32 -5.51
CA ASP A 23 -6.18 -6.14 -4.56
C ASP A 23 -5.34 -7.36 -4.11
N ILE A 24 -4.64 -8.00 -5.05
CA ILE A 24 -3.70 -9.10 -4.75
C ILE A 24 -2.52 -8.59 -3.92
N PHE A 25 -1.91 -7.48 -4.31
CA PHE A 25 -0.77 -6.91 -3.59
C PHE A 25 -1.14 -6.56 -2.15
N LEU A 26 -2.21 -5.79 -1.95
CA LEU A 26 -2.67 -5.38 -0.63
C LEU A 26 -3.12 -6.58 0.21
N GLY A 27 -3.73 -7.60 -0.41
CA GLY A 27 -4.09 -8.86 0.25
C GLY A 27 -2.87 -9.63 0.77
N ILE A 28 -1.80 -9.76 -0.03
CA ILE A 28 -0.57 -10.43 0.41
C ILE A 28 0.13 -9.61 1.49
N VAL A 29 0.14 -8.28 1.39
CA VAL A 29 0.71 -7.40 2.45
C VAL A 29 -0.07 -7.57 3.75
N LEU A 30 -1.40 -7.57 3.70
CA LEU A 30 -2.24 -7.80 4.88
C LEU A 30 -1.99 -9.20 5.46
N PHE A 31 -1.89 -10.22 4.61
CA PHE A 31 -1.53 -11.58 5.04
C PHE A 31 -0.14 -11.62 5.69
N ALA A 32 0.84 -10.90 5.15
CA ALA A 32 2.18 -10.80 5.72
C ALA A 32 2.13 -10.27 7.16
N MET A 33 1.29 -9.25 7.43
CA MET A 33 1.14 -8.69 8.77
C MET A 33 0.66 -9.71 9.80
N PHE A 34 -0.33 -10.54 9.44
CA PHE A 34 -0.89 -11.57 10.33
C PHE A 34 -0.18 -12.92 10.26
N SER A 35 0.83 -13.05 9.40
CA SER A 35 1.51 -14.32 9.15
C SER A 35 2.21 -14.87 10.40
N ASP A 36 2.78 -14.00 11.24
CA ASP A 36 3.45 -14.43 12.47
C ASP A 36 2.47 -15.08 13.46
N LEU A 37 1.27 -14.49 13.61
CA LEU A 37 0.20 -15.04 14.44
C LEU A 37 -0.26 -16.41 13.93
N LEU A 38 -0.43 -16.56 12.61
CA LEU A 38 -0.84 -17.82 11.99
C LEU A 38 0.23 -18.91 12.11
N LEU A 39 1.50 -18.57 11.87
CA LEU A 39 2.62 -19.51 11.96
C LEU A 39 2.82 -19.95 13.42
N CYS A 40 2.72 -19.02 14.37
CA CYS A 40 2.79 -19.31 15.80
C CYS A 40 1.66 -20.25 16.25
N ALA A 41 0.43 -20.07 15.74
CA ALA A 41 -0.70 -20.95 16.05
C ALA A 41 -0.50 -22.41 15.57
N ILE A 42 0.34 -22.62 14.55
CA ILE A 42 0.68 -23.94 14.00
C ILE A 42 2.00 -24.47 14.63
N GLY A 43 2.61 -23.72 15.55
CA GLY A 43 3.86 -24.09 16.23
C GLY A 43 5.12 -23.91 15.37
N ILE A 44 5.03 -23.16 14.26
CA ILE A 44 6.15 -22.88 13.37
C ILE A 44 6.63 -21.45 13.65
N SER A 45 7.90 -21.27 14.02
CA SER A 45 8.53 -19.94 14.08
C SER A 45 9.78 -19.93 13.25
N TRP A 46 9.86 -18.96 12.33
CA TRP A 46 11.03 -18.74 11.48
C TRP A 46 12.07 -17.81 12.13
N GLY A 47 11.82 -17.42 13.39
CA GLY A 47 12.66 -16.48 14.13
C GLY A 47 12.40 -15.01 13.77
N TYR A 48 12.95 -14.13 14.59
CA TYR A 48 12.90 -12.68 14.43
C TYR A 48 14.23 -12.18 13.86
N ILE A 49 14.15 -11.25 12.91
CA ILE A 49 15.34 -10.59 12.32
C ILE A 49 15.89 -9.55 13.29
N ILE A 50 14.99 -8.81 13.93
CA ILE A 50 15.31 -7.86 14.98
C ILE A 50 14.67 -8.40 16.26
N PRO A 51 15.46 -8.87 17.23
CA PRO A 51 14.93 -9.30 18.52
C PRO A 51 14.57 -8.10 19.40
N GLU A 52 13.74 -8.35 20.42
CA GLU A 52 13.31 -7.35 21.40
C GLU A 52 14.49 -6.62 22.07
N PRO A 53 14.33 -5.33 22.46
CA PRO A 53 13.06 -4.58 22.61
C PRO A 53 12.73 -3.61 21.47
N ILE A 54 13.51 -3.59 20.38
CA ILE A 54 13.49 -2.48 19.41
C ILE A 54 12.35 -2.63 18.36
N SER A 55 12.04 -3.86 17.92
CA SER A 55 10.89 -4.12 17.02
C SER A 55 10.64 -5.62 16.83
N HIS A 56 9.38 -6.04 16.61
CA HIS A 56 9.02 -7.43 16.27
C HIS A 56 8.99 -7.66 14.76
N LEU A 57 10.14 -7.52 14.08
CA LEU A 57 10.21 -7.82 12.65
C LEU A 57 10.48 -9.31 12.43
N SER A 58 9.45 -10.06 12.06
CA SER A 58 9.55 -11.49 11.77
C SER A 58 10.13 -11.75 10.37
N VAL A 59 10.83 -12.88 10.20
CA VAL A 59 11.36 -13.30 8.89
C VAL A 59 10.21 -13.52 7.89
N SER A 60 9.09 -14.09 8.35
CA SER A 60 7.89 -14.34 7.54
C SER A 60 7.32 -13.06 6.95
N GLN A 61 7.21 -11.99 7.75
CA GLN A 61 6.74 -10.68 7.29
C GLN A 61 7.62 -10.12 6.17
N VAL A 62 8.95 -10.17 6.32
CA VAL A 62 9.88 -9.66 5.31
C VAL A 62 9.79 -10.47 4.02
N VAL A 63 9.78 -11.80 4.12
CA VAL A 63 9.70 -12.68 2.95
C VAL A 63 8.39 -12.49 2.19
N LEU A 64 7.26 -12.46 2.89
CA LEU A 64 5.94 -12.29 2.26
C LEU A 64 5.76 -10.90 1.66
N THR A 65 6.29 -9.86 2.31
CA THR A 65 6.27 -8.50 1.75
C THR A 65 7.15 -8.38 0.51
N ALA A 66 8.34 -8.98 0.53
CA ALA A 66 9.19 -9.07 -0.65
C ALA A 66 8.50 -9.83 -1.80
N LEU A 67 7.83 -10.94 -1.48
CA LEU A 67 7.03 -11.70 -2.45
C LEU A 67 5.90 -10.83 -3.03
N ALA A 68 5.20 -10.04 -2.20
CA ALA A 68 4.16 -9.12 -2.66
C ALA A 68 4.71 -8.11 -3.68
N LEU A 69 5.88 -7.53 -3.41
CA LEU A 69 6.54 -6.59 -4.33
C LEU A 69 6.96 -7.26 -5.64
N VAL A 70 7.45 -8.50 -5.58
CA VAL A 70 7.77 -9.28 -6.78
C VAL A 70 6.52 -9.57 -7.60
N VAL A 71 5.44 -10.04 -6.97
CA VAL A 71 4.16 -10.31 -7.65
C VAL A 71 3.59 -9.05 -8.28
N PHE A 72 3.63 -7.92 -7.56
CA PHE A 72 3.15 -6.64 -8.07
C PHE A 72 3.99 -6.12 -9.24
N SER A 73 5.31 -6.15 -9.13
CA SER A 73 6.20 -5.68 -10.20
C SER A 73 6.15 -6.58 -11.44
N ALA A 74 6.14 -7.91 -11.24
CA ALA A 74 5.98 -8.88 -12.31
C ALA A 74 4.60 -8.77 -12.96
N GLY A 75 3.54 -8.67 -12.16
CA GLY A 75 2.17 -8.49 -12.65
C GLY A 75 2.01 -7.20 -13.45
N LYS A 76 2.62 -6.10 -12.99
CA LYS A 76 2.63 -4.86 -13.76
C LYS A 76 3.34 -5.05 -15.10
N ARG A 77 4.56 -5.60 -15.09
CA ARG A 77 5.40 -5.78 -16.27
C ARG A 77 4.84 -6.77 -17.30
N LEU A 78 4.23 -7.86 -16.84
CA LEU A 78 3.79 -8.97 -17.70
C LEU A 78 2.33 -8.84 -18.14
N VAL A 79 1.45 -8.28 -17.29
CA VAL A 79 0.00 -8.23 -17.57
C VAL A 79 -0.42 -6.84 -18.02
N THR A 80 -0.10 -5.81 -17.24
CA THR A 80 -0.67 -4.46 -17.45
C THR A 80 0.08 -3.66 -18.52
N VAL A 81 1.42 -3.74 -18.57
CA VAL A 81 2.24 -3.00 -19.55
C VAL A 81 1.96 -3.41 -21.00
N PRO A 82 1.90 -4.70 -21.38
CA PRO A 82 1.64 -5.08 -22.78
C PRO A 82 0.19 -4.84 -23.22
N ARG A 83 -0.80 -4.93 -22.33
CA ARG A 83 -2.22 -4.61 -22.63
C ARG A 83 -2.48 -3.10 -22.72
N MET A 84 -1.72 -2.34 -21.93
CA MET A 84 -1.61 -0.88 -21.88
C MET A 84 -1.56 -0.13 -23.22
N GLY A 85 -0.57 -0.55 -24.01
CA GLY A 85 0.22 0.39 -24.80
C GLY A 85 0.94 1.43 -23.92
N VAL A 86 2.04 2.01 -24.40
CA VAL A 86 2.72 3.12 -23.70
C VAL A 86 1.86 4.38 -23.82
N ALA A 87 0.82 4.49 -23.00
CA ALA A 87 -0.03 5.67 -22.93
C ALA A 87 0.76 6.81 -22.26
N ARG A 88 1.14 7.82 -23.05
CA ARG A 88 1.76 9.03 -22.50
C ARG A 88 0.72 9.79 -21.67
N PHE A 89 0.83 9.72 -20.34
CA PHE A 89 0.01 10.54 -19.46
C PHE A 89 0.30 12.02 -19.73
N GLY A 90 -0.74 12.80 -20.02
CA GLY A 90 -0.61 14.26 -20.20
C GLY A 90 -0.08 14.96 -18.92
N PRO A 91 0.54 16.14 -19.04
CA PRO A 91 1.22 16.82 -17.94
C PRO A 91 0.31 17.10 -16.72
N MET A 92 -0.98 17.36 -16.95
CA MET A 92 -1.97 17.51 -15.88
C MET A 92 -2.11 16.28 -14.97
N ARG A 93 -1.88 15.06 -15.49
CA ARG A 93 -1.99 13.81 -14.71
C ARG A 93 -0.75 13.52 -13.89
N LYS A 94 0.43 13.87 -14.42
CA LYS A 94 1.70 13.76 -13.68
C LYS A 94 1.70 14.67 -12.46
N ALA A 95 1.12 15.87 -12.58
CA ALA A 95 0.95 16.78 -11.46
C ALA A 95 0.04 16.22 -10.36
N ARG A 96 -1.05 15.52 -10.73
CA ARG A 96 -1.95 14.88 -9.74
C ARG A 96 -1.25 13.74 -8.99
N LEU A 97 -0.53 12.88 -9.70
CA LEU A 97 0.30 11.82 -9.11
C LEU A 97 1.36 12.37 -8.16
N TRP A 98 2.00 13.47 -8.52
CA TRP A 98 3.01 14.11 -7.67
C TRP A 98 2.41 14.68 -6.39
N LYS A 99 1.21 15.28 -6.45
CA LYS A 99 0.46 15.71 -5.27
C LYS A 99 0.11 14.54 -4.34
N VAL A 100 -0.30 13.40 -4.90
CA VAL A 100 -0.55 12.17 -4.12
C VAL A 100 0.74 11.69 -3.46
N GLY A 101 1.85 11.65 -4.21
CA GLY A 101 3.15 11.29 -3.67
C GLY A 101 3.56 12.17 -2.49
N ILE A 102 3.34 13.49 -2.59
CA ILE A 102 3.60 14.43 -1.49
C ILE A 102 2.73 14.11 -0.28
N VAL A 103 1.42 13.89 -0.46
CA VAL A 103 0.52 13.53 0.65
C VAL A 103 0.99 12.25 1.34
N PHE A 104 1.34 11.21 0.59
CA PHE A 104 1.89 9.98 1.16
C PHE A 104 3.19 10.20 1.92
N VAL A 105 4.10 11.01 1.39
CA VAL A 105 5.36 11.34 2.05
C VAL A 105 5.09 12.10 3.36
N ILE A 106 4.18 13.07 3.36
CA ILE A 106 3.79 13.81 4.57
C ILE A 106 3.18 12.85 5.59
N THR A 107 2.22 12.01 5.20
CA THR A 107 1.59 11.04 6.10
C THR A 107 2.61 10.03 6.66
N ALA A 108 3.56 9.58 5.85
CA ALA A 108 4.63 8.69 6.28
C ALA A 108 5.60 9.38 7.26
N ILE A 109 5.98 10.64 7.02
CA ILE A 109 6.80 11.43 7.94
C ILE A 109 6.08 11.62 9.27
N VAL A 110 4.79 11.98 9.23
CA VAL A 110 3.96 12.12 10.44
C VAL A 110 3.90 10.80 11.21
N GLY A 111 3.65 9.67 10.52
CA GLY A 111 3.68 8.35 11.12
C GLY A 111 5.03 7.99 11.75
N LEU A 112 6.14 8.32 11.08
CA LEU A 112 7.49 8.10 11.58
C LEU A 112 7.78 8.95 12.83
N LEU A 113 7.33 10.20 12.86
CA LEU A 113 7.46 11.08 14.03
C LEU A 113 6.68 10.57 15.23
N PHE A 114 5.49 10.00 15.00
CA PHE A 114 4.72 9.33 16.06
C PHE A 114 5.39 8.04 16.55
N ALA A 115 6.06 7.29 15.66
CA ALA A 115 6.80 6.08 16.01
C ALA A 115 8.12 6.39 16.75
N TRP A 116 8.77 7.53 16.47
CA TRP A 116 10.04 7.97 17.08
C TRP A 116 9.87 8.60 18.49
N GLU A 117 8.84 8.23 19.25
CA GLU A 117 8.73 8.57 20.68
C GLU A 117 8.53 10.06 21.08
N ILE A 118 7.80 10.88 20.33
CA ILE A 118 7.51 12.27 20.79
C ILE A 118 6.39 12.34 21.87
N VAL A 119 5.60 11.28 22.11
CA VAL A 119 4.48 11.35 23.07
C VAL A 119 4.44 10.17 24.07
N PRO A 120 5.45 9.92 24.93
CA PRO A 120 5.37 8.80 25.87
C PRO A 120 4.34 8.98 27.01
N SER A 121 3.56 10.06 27.03
CA SER A 121 2.86 10.53 28.24
C SER A 121 1.40 10.12 28.39
N MET A 122 0.78 9.42 27.43
CA MET A 122 -0.69 9.20 27.46
C MET A 122 -1.16 7.76 27.74
N GLY A 123 -0.27 6.78 27.93
CA GLY A 123 -0.67 5.39 28.23
C GLY A 123 -1.48 4.69 27.12
N LEU A 124 -1.72 5.38 25.99
CA LEU A 124 -2.27 4.80 24.77
C LEU A 124 -1.16 4.05 24.01
N PRO A 125 -1.48 2.93 23.34
CA PRO A 125 -0.57 2.30 22.40
C PRO A 125 -0.42 3.19 21.16
N LEU A 126 0.44 4.20 21.25
CA LEU A 126 0.71 5.19 20.20
C LEU A 126 1.04 4.56 18.84
N PRO A 127 1.79 3.44 18.75
CA PRO A 127 2.04 2.80 17.47
C PRO A 127 0.75 2.37 16.75
N LEU A 128 -0.25 1.91 17.50
CA LEU A 128 -1.54 1.47 16.96
C LEU A 128 -2.38 2.66 16.49
N VAL A 129 -2.42 3.75 17.25
CA VAL A 129 -3.12 4.99 16.84
C VAL A 129 -2.48 5.61 15.61
N ALA A 130 -1.14 5.67 15.57
CA ALA A 130 -0.39 6.15 14.43
C ALA A 130 -0.66 5.28 13.20
N TRP A 131 -0.69 3.95 13.38
CA TRP A 131 -1.02 3.00 12.32
C TRP A 131 -2.42 3.22 11.73
N ILE A 132 -3.44 3.33 12.59
CA ILE A 132 -4.84 3.58 12.17
C ILE A 132 -4.94 4.91 11.42
N MET A 133 -4.32 5.97 11.95
CA MET A 133 -4.30 7.29 11.31
C MET A 133 -3.63 7.26 9.94
N VAL A 134 -2.44 6.66 9.84
CA VAL A 134 -1.67 6.58 8.59
C VAL A 134 -2.42 5.73 7.56
N SER A 135 -3.00 4.61 7.97
CA SER A 135 -3.76 3.72 7.11
C SER A 135 -5.05 4.38 6.62
N ALA A 136 -5.87 4.91 7.53
CA ALA A 136 -7.14 5.54 7.18
C ALA A 136 -6.96 6.80 6.32
N LEU A 137 -6.04 7.70 6.70
CA LEU A 137 -5.77 8.92 5.94
C LEU A 137 -5.03 8.62 4.64
N GLY A 138 -4.03 7.75 4.67
CA GLY A 138 -3.24 7.39 3.50
C GLY A 138 -4.09 6.72 2.43
N PHE A 139 -4.77 5.62 2.78
CA PHE A 139 -5.61 4.91 1.82
C PHE A 139 -6.90 5.68 1.48
N GLY A 140 -7.49 6.43 2.42
CA GLY A 140 -8.68 7.24 2.17
C GLY A 140 -8.41 8.42 1.21
N LEU A 141 -7.33 9.16 1.42
CA LEU A 141 -6.93 10.24 0.50
C LEU A 141 -6.51 9.70 -0.86
N ALA A 142 -5.82 8.55 -0.88
CA ALA A 142 -5.47 7.87 -2.12
C ALA A 142 -6.72 7.43 -2.89
N ALA A 143 -7.73 6.88 -2.23
CA ALA A 143 -9.00 6.51 -2.85
C ALA A 143 -9.68 7.71 -3.53
N TYR A 144 -9.76 8.83 -2.81
CA TYR A 144 -10.35 10.08 -3.31
C TYR A 144 -9.59 10.63 -4.54
N LEU A 145 -8.26 10.58 -4.53
CA LEU A 145 -7.45 11.17 -5.59
C LEU A 145 -7.30 10.27 -6.83
N PHE A 146 -7.34 8.94 -6.64
CA PHE A 146 -7.29 7.96 -7.72
C PHE A 146 -8.67 7.61 -8.31
N ASP A 147 -9.77 8.16 -7.77
CA ASP A 147 -11.14 7.74 -8.09
C ASP A 147 -11.33 6.21 -7.94
N PHE A 148 -10.54 5.58 -7.07
CA PHE A 148 -10.51 4.13 -6.90
C PHE A 148 -11.27 3.73 -5.65
N SER A 149 -12.57 3.49 -5.81
CA SER A 149 -13.50 3.24 -4.71
C SER A 149 -13.11 2.06 -3.81
N ARG A 150 -12.39 1.06 -4.35
CA ARG A 150 -11.94 -0.11 -3.57
C ARG A 150 -10.88 0.24 -2.52
N LEU A 151 -10.11 1.31 -2.70
CA LEU A 151 -9.11 1.73 -1.71
C LEU A 151 -9.76 2.19 -0.38
N TYR A 152 -11.02 2.64 -0.39
CA TYR A 152 -11.74 2.94 0.86
C TYR A 152 -11.99 1.67 1.69
N LEU A 153 -12.25 0.53 1.05
CA LEU A 153 -12.40 -0.75 1.75
C LEU A 153 -11.06 -1.17 2.37
N TYR A 154 -9.95 -0.99 1.65
CA TYR A 154 -8.62 -1.25 2.19
C TYR A 154 -8.26 -0.30 3.32
N ALA A 155 -8.64 0.97 3.25
CA ALA A 155 -8.46 1.92 4.35
C ALA A 155 -9.14 1.42 5.64
N ALA A 156 -10.36 0.91 5.53
CA ALA A 156 -11.08 0.33 6.67
C ALA A 156 -10.45 -0.97 7.17
N LEU A 157 -10.05 -1.87 6.28
CA LEU A 157 -9.41 -3.15 6.61
C LEU A 157 -8.06 -2.99 7.31
N PHE A 158 -7.24 -2.04 6.87
CA PHE A 158 -5.92 -1.79 7.47
C PHE A 158 -6.00 -0.94 8.74
N ALA A 159 -7.10 -0.22 8.94
CA ALA A 159 -7.36 0.59 10.13
C ALA A 159 -8.17 -0.14 11.22
N ALA A 160 -8.57 -1.39 10.98
CA ALA A 160 -9.23 -2.28 11.94
C ALA A 160 -8.20 -3.09 12.73
#